data_AF-D7GVG0-F1
#
_entry.id   AF-D7GVG0-F1
#
_cell.length_a   1.000
_cell.length_b   1.000
_cell.length_c   1.000
_cell.angle_alpha   90.00
_cell.angle_beta   90.00
_cell.angle_gamma   90.00
#
_symmetry.space_group_name_H-M   'P 1'
#
loop_
_entity.id
_entity.type
_entity.pdbx_description
1 polymer ?
#
loop_
_entity_poly.entity_id
_entity_poly.type
_entity_poly.pdbx_seq_one_letter_code
_entity_poly.pdbx_strand_id
1 'polypeptide(L)'
;MEVVSNLLQAAVTLLGFGLGGIRYLKSRKQEYFLLTCFYGCFFLGSLYWTLYLLLFSETPQVFYVSEFGWVASVIFLSILQYTLSSAEERRFPCRKALSAVLIGVPLCIFYCTFGDILSNLLWCGMMIVVSYSSIRGLVYARRQRGAAHNMKYFHIWVLCYATLEYALWTSGCFWPGDSIFSPYCWFDLLLAGCLLALLPATGKAVQE
;
A
#
# COMPACT_ATOMS: atom_id res chain seq x y z
N MET A 1 20.72 -8.60 -2.47
CA MET A 1 20.08 -7.84 -1.38
C MET A 1 18.60 -7.64 -1.64
N GLU A 2 18.21 -7.37 -2.89
CA GLU A 2 16.81 -7.37 -3.33
C GLU A 2 16.05 -8.64 -2.88
N VAL A 3 16.66 -9.82 -2.98
CA VAL A 3 16.07 -11.07 -2.47
C VAL A 3 15.78 -11.01 -0.97
N VAL A 4 16.66 -10.42 -0.15
CA VAL A 4 16.48 -10.36 1.32
C VAL A 4 15.37 -9.40 1.68
N SER A 5 15.30 -8.24 1.02
CA SER A 5 14.26 -7.24 1.28
C SER A 5 12.88 -7.71 0.79
N ASN A 6 12.82 -8.36 -0.38
CA ASN A 6 11.62 -9.01 -0.90
C ASN A 6 11.14 -10.18 -0.01
N LEU A 7 12.07 -11.00 0.50
CA LEU A 7 11.75 -12.04 1.48
C LEU A 7 11.21 -11.46 2.78
N LEU A 8 11.75 -10.34 3.25
CA LEU A 8 11.24 -9.64 4.42
C LEU A 8 9.82 -9.13 4.19
N GLN A 9 9.54 -8.52 3.03
CA GLN A 9 8.19 -8.10 2.68
C GLN A 9 7.21 -9.28 2.62
N ALA A 10 7.61 -10.40 2.01
CA ALA A 10 6.82 -11.63 1.98
C ALA A 10 6.56 -12.16 3.40
N ALA A 11 7.57 -12.18 4.27
CA ALA A 11 7.40 -12.62 5.66
C ALA A 11 6.45 -11.69 6.45
N VAL A 12 6.61 -10.37 6.28
CA VAL A 12 5.76 -9.35 6.92
C VAL A 12 4.30 -9.47 6.47
N THR A 13 4.08 -9.64 5.19
CA THR A 13 2.73 -9.73 4.61
C THR A 13 2.07 -11.06 4.96
N LEU A 14 2.84 -12.16 5.03
CA LEU A 14 2.36 -13.43 5.56
C LEU A 14 1.96 -13.33 7.04
N LEU A 15 2.77 -12.64 7.85
CA LEU A 15 2.44 -12.38 9.24
C LEU A 15 1.16 -11.51 9.35
N GLY A 16 1.05 -10.47 8.54
CA GLY A 16 -0.13 -9.62 8.44
C GLY A 16 -1.39 -10.41 8.05
N PHE A 17 -1.27 -11.31 7.09
CA PHE A 17 -2.33 -12.23 6.65
C PHE A 17 -2.77 -13.14 7.81
N GLY A 18 -1.82 -13.79 8.49
CA GLY A 18 -2.12 -14.67 9.61
C GLY A 18 -2.79 -13.93 10.79
N LEU A 19 -2.21 -12.81 11.23
CA LEU A 19 -2.74 -12.02 12.34
C LEU A 19 -4.08 -11.34 12.00
N GLY A 20 -4.22 -10.83 10.77
CA GLY A 20 -5.48 -10.31 10.24
C GLY A 20 -6.56 -11.39 10.24
N GLY A 21 -6.23 -12.58 9.75
CA GLY A 21 -7.12 -13.73 9.71
C GLY A 21 -7.57 -14.16 11.10
N ILE A 22 -6.66 -14.22 12.07
CA ILE A 22 -7.00 -14.51 13.48
C ILE A 22 -7.97 -13.45 14.04
N ARG A 23 -7.74 -12.16 13.78
CA ARG A 23 -8.64 -11.09 14.21
C ARG A 23 -10.02 -11.18 13.55
N TYR A 24 -10.07 -11.53 12.27
CA TYR A 24 -11.32 -11.79 11.56
C TYR A 24 -12.06 -12.98 12.16
N LEU A 25 -11.40 -14.11 12.40
CA LEU A 25 -12.03 -15.30 12.98
C LEU A 25 -12.61 -15.03 14.38
N LYS A 26 -11.93 -14.20 15.18
CA LYS A 26 -12.38 -13.83 16.53
C LYS A 26 -13.56 -12.85 16.56
N SER A 27 -13.55 -11.83 15.69
CA SER A 27 -14.51 -10.72 15.75
C SER A 27 -15.60 -10.76 14.67
N ARG A 28 -15.36 -11.50 13.58
CA ARG A 28 -16.20 -11.57 12.37
C ARG A 28 -16.50 -10.23 11.71
N LYS A 29 -15.69 -9.20 12.01
CA LYS A 29 -15.78 -7.86 11.42
C LYS A 29 -15.24 -7.84 9.98
N GLN A 30 -15.96 -7.18 9.08
CA GLN A 30 -15.63 -7.10 7.64
C GLN A 30 -14.28 -6.43 7.39
N GLU A 31 -13.90 -5.46 8.20
CA GLU A 31 -12.65 -4.70 8.08
C GLU A 31 -11.42 -5.60 8.24
N TYR A 32 -11.47 -6.55 9.19
CA TYR A 32 -10.38 -7.52 9.34
C TYR A 32 -10.34 -8.54 8.22
N PHE A 33 -11.48 -8.89 7.62
CA PHE A 33 -11.50 -9.71 6.41
C PHE A 33 -10.82 -8.98 5.25
N LEU A 34 -11.19 -7.73 4.99
CA LEU A 34 -10.59 -6.90 3.93
C LEU A 34 -9.09 -6.68 4.16
N LEU A 35 -8.68 -6.43 5.40
CA LEU A 35 -7.26 -6.34 5.77
C LEU A 35 -6.51 -7.65 5.51
N THR A 36 -7.14 -8.79 5.81
CA THR A 36 -6.56 -10.11 5.53
C THR A 36 -6.40 -10.32 4.02
N CYS A 37 -7.41 -9.95 3.22
CA CYS A 37 -7.32 -10.02 1.76
C CYS A 37 -6.23 -9.10 1.20
N PHE A 38 -6.09 -7.88 1.72
CA PHE A 38 -4.98 -6.98 1.39
C PHE A 38 -3.63 -7.66 1.59
N TYR A 39 -3.36 -8.15 2.81
CA TYR A 39 -2.09 -8.82 3.10
C TYR A 39 -1.88 -10.11 2.30
N GLY A 40 -2.93 -10.90 2.09
CA GLY A 40 -2.85 -12.15 1.33
C GLY A 40 -2.52 -11.92 -0.13
N CYS A 41 -3.19 -10.95 -0.78
CA CYS A 41 -2.90 -10.59 -2.16
C CYS A 41 -1.50 -9.99 -2.32
N PHE A 42 -1.09 -9.11 -1.40
CA PHE A 42 0.25 -8.54 -1.41
C PHE A 42 1.32 -9.64 -1.23
N PHE A 43 1.11 -10.53 -0.27
CA PHE A 43 2.00 -11.67 -0.02
C PHE A 43 2.15 -12.55 -1.26
N LEU A 44 1.04 -12.91 -1.91
CA LEU A 44 1.08 -13.73 -3.13
C LEU A 44 1.87 -13.04 -4.25
N GLY A 45 1.69 -11.72 -4.40
CA GLY A 45 2.45 -10.93 -5.37
C GLY A 45 3.96 -10.94 -5.07
N SER A 46 4.34 -10.61 -3.84
CA SER A 46 5.73 -10.59 -3.38
C SER A 46 6.37 -11.98 -3.38
N LEU A 47 5.62 -13.03 -3.04
CA LEU A 47 6.10 -14.41 -3.07
C LEU A 47 6.41 -14.85 -4.49
N TYR A 48 5.52 -14.58 -5.45
CA TYR A 48 5.77 -14.90 -6.86
C TYR A 48 7.04 -14.19 -7.36
N TRP A 49 7.15 -12.87 -7.11
CA TRP A 49 8.33 -12.09 -7.48
C TRP A 49 9.62 -12.67 -6.89
N THR A 50 9.60 -12.97 -5.59
CA THR A 50 10.76 -13.51 -4.87
C THR A 50 11.15 -14.89 -5.39
N LEU A 51 10.19 -15.79 -5.61
CA LEU A 51 10.45 -17.13 -6.14
C LEU A 51 10.99 -17.05 -7.56
N TYR A 52 10.46 -16.15 -8.39
CA TYR A 52 10.94 -15.97 -9.75
C TYR A 52 12.41 -15.50 -9.76
N LEU A 53 12.74 -14.49 -8.95
CA LEU A 53 14.13 -14.05 -8.76
C LEU A 53 15.04 -15.19 -8.27
N LEU A 54 14.60 -15.99 -7.30
CA LEU A 54 15.40 -17.09 -6.76
C LEU A 54 15.64 -18.21 -7.77
N LEU A 55 14.63 -18.55 -8.57
CA LEU A 55 14.68 -19.68 -9.49
C LEU A 55 15.37 -19.33 -10.81
N PHE A 56 15.15 -18.11 -11.31
CA PHE A 56 15.59 -17.71 -12.65
C PHE A 56 16.70 -16.66 -12.62
N SER A 57 16.99 -16.03 -11.46
CA SER A 57 17.98 -14.95 -11.34
C SER A 57 17.72 -13.76 -12.29
N GLU A 58 16.47 -13.61 -12.73
CA GLU A 58 16.01 -12.55 -13.62
C GLU A 58 14.79 -11.86 -13.01
N THR A 59 14.63 -10.56 -13.26
CA THR A 59 13.42 -9.83 -12.87
C THR A 59 12.26 -10.23 -13.78
N PRO A 60 11.11 -10.67 -13.23
CA PRO A 60 9.98 -11.04 -14.06
C PRO A 60 9.48 -9.81 -14.83
N GLN A 61 9.01 -10.03 -16.06
CA GLN A 61 8.40 -8.96 -16.85
C GLN A 61 7.20 -8.37 -16.08
N VAL A 62 7.06 -7.04 -16.10
CA VAL A 62 6.11 -6.21 -15.32
C VAL A 62 4.62 -6.48 -15.66
N PHE A 63 4.29 -7.56 -16.37
CA PHE A 63 2.93 -7.87 -16.83
C PHE A 63 2.46 -9.29 -16.43
N TYR A 64 2.97 -9.81 -15.31
CA TYR A 64 2.71 -11.16 -14.81
C TYR A 64 1.93 -11.21 -13.47
N VAL A 65 1.75 -12.43 -12.95
CA VAL A 65 0.98 -12.82 -11.76
C VAL A 65 1.25 -11.95 -10.53
N SER A 66 2.48 -11.44 -10.32
CA SER A 66 2.81 -10.57 -9.19
C SER A 66 2.03 -9.26 -9.19
N GLU A 67 1.91 -8.61 -10.36
CA GLU A 67 1.17 -7.35 -10.49
C GLU A 67 -0.30 -7.55 -10.14
N PHE A 68 -0.93 -8.64 -10.59
CA PHE A 68 -2.30 -8.94 -10.21
C PHE A 68 -2.47 -9.07 -8.69
N GLY A 69 -1.49 -9.67 -8.01
CA GLY A 69 -1.46 -9.75 -6.55
C GLY A 69 -1.40 -8.38 -5.90
N TRP A 70 -0.48 -7.53 -6.34
CA TRP A 70 -0.33 -6.19 -5.80
C TRP A 70 -1.53 -5.28 -6.12
N VAL A 71 -2.02 -5.28 -7.37
CA VAL A 71 -3.23 -4.56 -7.79
C VAL A 71 -4.43 -4.98 -6.94
N ALA A 72 -4.66 -6.28 -6.78
CA ALA A 72 -5.74 -6.79 -5.94
C ALA A 72 -5.60 -6.34 -4.49
N SER A 73 -4.37 -6.29 -3.96
CA SER A 73 -4.13 -5.79 -2.61
C SER A 73 -4.60 -4.34 -2.47
N VAL A 74 -4.23 -3.45 -3.40
CA VAL A 74 -4.59 -2.03 -3.33
C VAL A 74 -6.11 -1.83 -3.52
N ILE A 75 -6.78 -2.70 -4.28
CA ILE A 75 -8.24 -2.74 -4.35
C ILE A 75 -8.84 -3.07 -2.98
N PHE A 76 -8.36 -4.12 -2.30
CA PHE A 76 -8.83 -4.44 -0.95
C PHE A 76 -8.53 -3.33 0.05
N LEU A 77 -7.37 -2.67 -0.06
CA LEU A 77 -7.04 -1.51 0.77
C LEU A 77 -8.00 -0.34 0.52
N SER A 78 -8.34 -0.07 -0.74
CA SER A 78 -9.29 0.98 -1.12
C SER A 78 -10.69 0.70 -0.57
N ILE A 79 -11.14 -0.56 -0.64
CA ILE A 79 -12.42 -0.99 -0.07
C ILE A 79 -12.35 -0.90 1.47
N LEU A 80 -11.24 -1.30 2.09
CA LEU A 80 -11.04 -1.17 3.54
C LEU A 80 -11.10 0.30 3.98
N GLN A 81 -10.41 1.20 3.28
CA GLN A 81 -10.51 2.63 3.54
C GLN A 81 -11.95 3.10 3.44
N TYR A 82 -12.66 2.71 2.38
CA TYR A 82 -14.06 3.06 2.22
C TYR A 82 -14.91 2.56 3.38
N THR A 83 -14.80 1.28 3.75
CA THR A 83 -15.56 0.66 4.85
C THR A 83 -15.31 1.37 6.18
N LEU A 84 -14.07 1.73 6.48
CA LEU A 84 -13.71 2.42 7.72
C LEU A 84 -14.16 3.89 7.74
N SER A 85 -14.16 4.59 6.61
CA SER A 85 -14.57 5.99 6.56
C SER A 85 -16.06 6.17 6.82
N SER A 86 -16.44 7.15 7.65
CA SER A 86 -17.86 7.47 7.91
C SER A 86 -18.54 8.14 6.70
N ALA A 87 -19.88 8.20 6.68
CA ALA A 87 -20.61 8.89 5.62
C ALA A 87 -20.25 10.39 5.53
N GLU A 88 -20.03 11.03 6.67
CA GLU A 88 -19.60 12.43 6.76
C GLU A 88 -18.18 12.62 6.23
N GLU A 89 -17.25 11.72 6.56
CA GLU A 89 -15.89 11.76 6.05
C GLU A 89 -15.86 11.64 4.52
N ARG A 90 -16.66 10.71 3.97
CA ARG A 90 -16.74 10.47 2.52
C ARG A 90 -17.28 11.70 1.78
N ARG A 91 -18.22 12.44 2.37
CA ARG A 91 -18.81 13.67 1.81
C ARG A 91 -18.03 14.94 2.13
N PHE A 92 -16.98 14.85 2.96
CA PHE A 92 -16.22 16.00 3.41
C PHE A 92 -15.48 16.68 2.24
N PRO A 93 -15.79 17.95 1.92
CA PRO A 93 -15.12 18.66 0.85
C PRO A 93 -13.69 19.01 1.28
N CYS A 94 -12.69 18.39 0.62
CA CYS A 94 -11.29 18.58 0.95
C CYS A 94 -10.47 18.97 -0.28
N ARG A 95 -10.31 20.28 -0.54
CA ARG A 95 -9.41 20.77 -1.61
C ARG A 95 -7.97 20.28 -1.43
N LYS A 96 -7.53 20.06 -0.18
CA LYS A 96 -6.18 19.54 0.09
C LYS A 96 -5.98 18.13 -0.48
N ALA A 97 -7.03 17.31 -0.62
CA ALA A 97 -6.91 15.99 -1.21
C ALA A 97 -6.51 16.03 -2.70
N LEU A 98 -6.74 17.14 -3.40
CA LEU A 98 -6.27 17.34 -4.77
C LEU A 98 -4.74 17.30 -4.89
N SER A 99 -3.98 17.47 -3.80
CA SER A 99 -2.53 17.29 -3.84
C SER A 99 -2.12 15.87 -4.25
N ALA A 100 -2.95 14.85 -3.96
CA ALA A 100 -2.72 13.48 -4.45
C ALA A 100 -2.71 13.43 -5.99
N VAL A 101 -3.61 14.16 -6.63
CA VAL A 101 -3.67 14.25 -8.11
C VAL A 101 -2.51 15.10 -8.63
N LEU A 102 -2.24 16.25 -8.01
CA LEU A 102 -1.17 17.15 -8.43
C LEU A 102 0.23 16.52 -8.36
N ILE A 103 0.44 15.57 -7.45
CA ILE A 103 1.70 14.83 -7.33
C ILE A 103 1.66 13.55 -8.18
N GLY A 104 0.56 12.79 -8.12
CA GLY A 104 0.46 11.49 -8.76
C GLY A 104 0.38 11.56 -10.28
N VAL A 105 -0.24 12.59 -10.87
CA VAL A 105 -0.33 12.72 -12.34
C VAL A 105 1.05 12.98 -12.97
N PRO A 106 1.87 13.95 -12.50
CA PRO A 106 3.24 14.09 -12.98
C PRO A 106 4.10 12.83 -12.82
N LEU A 107 3.99 12.14 -11.67
CA LEU A 107 4.69 10.87 -11.46
C LEU A 107 4.22 9.78 -12.44
N CYS A 108 2.91 9.72 -12.73
CA CYS A 108 2.36 8.79 -13.70
C CYS A 108 2.92 9.05 -15.12
N ILE A 109 2.93 10.31 -15.55
CA ILE A 109 3.53 10.71 -16.84
C ILE A 109 5.00 10.29 -16.88
N PHE A 110 5.74 10.54 -15.79
CA PHE A 110 7.14 10.15 -15.66
C PHE A 110 7.32 8.63 -15.77
N TYR A 111 6.58 7.81 -15.02
CA TYR A 111 6.76 6.35 -15.09
C TYR A 111 6.35 5.76 -16.45
N CYS A 112 5.37 6.38 -17.14
CA CYS A 112 5.01 6.00 -18.50
C CYS A 112 6.15 6.22 -19.51
N THR A 113 7.21 6.97 -19.19
CA THR A 113 8.40 7.07 -20.05
C THR A 113 9.40 5.92 -19.86
N PHE A 114 9.28 5.14 -18.77
CA PHE A 114 10.22 4.07 -18.42
C PHE A 114 9.66 2.66 -18.63
N GLY A 115 8.34 2.47 -18.60
CA GLY A 115 7.73 1.14 -18.66
C GLY A 115 6.39 1.10 -19.38
N ASP A 116 5.68 -0.01 -19.23
CA ASP A 116 4.37 -0.22 -19.85
C ASP A 116 3.35 0.85 -19.42
N ILE A 117 2.65 1.43 -20.40
CA ILE A 117 1.74 2.55 -20.16
C ILE A 117 0.53 2.08 -19.34
N LEU A 118 -0.02 0.91 -19.63
CA LEU A 118 -1.25 0.43 -18.99
C LEU A 118 -1.02 0.08 -17.52
N SER A 119 0.05 -0.64 -17.20
CA SER A 119 0.43 -0.98 -15.82
C SER A 119 0.69 0.28 -15.00
N ASN A 120 1.45 1.25 -15.56
CA ASN A 120 1.77 2.48 -14.86
C ASN A 120 0.53 3.38 -14.63
N LEU A 121 -0.37 3.47 -15.61
CA LEU A 121 -1.64 4.18 -15.45
C LEU A 121 -2.50 3.55 -14.35
N LEU A 122 -2.60 2.21 -14.34
CA LEU A 122 -3.39 1.49 -13.35
C LEU A 122 -2.81 1.68 -11.95
N TRP A 123 -1.51 1.44 -11.78
CA TRP A 123 -0.82 1.54 -10.49
C TRP A 123 -0.88 2.96 -9.93
N CYS A 124 -0.52 3.96 -10.74
CA CYS A 124 -0.59 5.36 -10.32
C CYS A 124 -2.01 5.81 -10.03
N GLY A 125 -2.98 5.38 -10.85
CA GLY A 125 -4.39 5.69 -10.64
C GLY A 125 -4.88 5.21 -9.28
N MET A 126 -4.55 3.97 -8.91
CA MET A 126 -4.90 3.41 -7.60
C MET A 126 -4.20 4.15 -6.46
N MET A 127 -2.90 4.45 -6.60
CA MET A 127 -2.15 5.21 -5.59
C MET A 127 -2.71 6.64 -5.40
N ILE A 128 -3.16 7.29 -6.47
CA ILE A 128 -3.86 8.58 -6.39
C ILE A 128 -5.17 8.44 -5.60
N VAL A 129 -5.98 7.42 -5.89
CA VAL A 129 -7.28 7.19 -5.21
C VAL A 129 -7.09 6.94 -3.71
N VAL A 130 -6.15 6.06 -3.36
CA VAL A 130 -5.81 5.72 -1.98
C VAL A 130 -5.27 6.94 -1.23
N SER A 131 -4.37 7.69 -1.87
CA SER A 131 -3.79 8.92 -1.31
C SER A 131 -4.84 10.01 -1.13
N TYR A 132 -5.69 10.24 -2.13
CA TYR A 132 -6.77 11.22 -2.05
C TYR A 132 -7.70 10.94 -0.87
N SER A 133 -8.13 9.68 -0.74
CA SER A 133 -9.01 9.23 0.34
C SER A 133 -8.35 9.41 1.70
N SER A 134 -7.07 9.07 1.84
CA SER A 134 -6.34 9.25 3.10
C SER A 134 -6.07 10.71 3.45
N ILE A 135 -5.77 11.60 2.49
CA ILE A 135 -5.58 13.03 2.78
C ILE A 135 -6.92 13.63 3.24
N ARG A 136 -8.02 13.28 2.58
CA ARG A 136 -9.37 13.71 3.01
C ARG A 136 -9.67 13.21 4.43
N GLY A 137 -9.52 11.91 4.66
CA GLY A 137 -9.78 11.29 5.96
C GLY A 137 -8.89 11.86 7.07
N LEU A 138 -7.61 12.12 6.79
CA LEU A 138 -6.69 12.73 7.75
C LEU A 138 -7.10 14.17 8.12
N VAL A 139 -7.51 14.98 7.14
CA VAL A 139 -7.98 16.35 7.40
C VAL A 139 -9.29 16.33 8.20
N TYR A 140 -10.17 15.39 7.90
CA TYR A 140 -11.42 15.19 8.63
C TYR A 140 -11.17 14.73 10.07
N ALA A 141 -10.43 13.64 10.29
CA ALA A 141 -10.13 13.06 11.60
C ALA A 141 -9.41 14.06 12.54
N ARG A 142 -8.59 14.97 12.00
CA ARG A 142 -7.97 16.05 12.78
C ARG A 142 -8.96 17.05 13.37
N ARG A 143 -10.17 17.16 12.81
CA ARG A 143 -11.26 18.01 13.33
C ARG A 143 -12.15 17.27 14.34
N GLN A 144 -12.02 15.96 14.43
CA GLN A 144 -12.80 15.13 15.33
C GLN A 144 -12.14 14.95 16.69
N ARG A 145 -12.91 14.45 17.66
CA ARG A 145 -12.46 14.07 19.01
C ARG A 145 -12.81 12.60 19.28
N GLY A 146 -12.18 12.02 20.29
CA GLY A 146 -12.49 10.65 20.72
C GLY A 146 -12.10 9.60 19.68
N ALA A 147 -12.97 8.61 19.50
CA ALA A 147 -12.77 7.50 18.57
C ALA A 147 -12.37 8.01 17.18
N ALA A 148 -13.22 8.79 16.50
CA ALA A 148 -12.99 9.33 15.15
C ALA A 148 -11.70 10.14 14.96
N HIS A 149 -11.03 10.58 16.04
CA HIS A 149 -9.70 11.18 15.94
C HIS A 149 -8.59 10.14 15.69
N ASN A 150 -8.76 8.91 16.16
CA ASN A 150 -7.81 7.81 16.02
C ASN A 150 -7.71 7.29 14.58
N MET A 151 -8.76 7.44 13.76
CA MET A 151 -8.72 7.24 12.30
C MET A 151 -7.52 7.92 11.62
N LYS A 152 -7.01 9.02 12.18
CA LYS A 152 -5.80 9.70 11.67
C LYS A 152 -4.61 8.75 11.50
N TYR A 153 -4.44 7.77 12.40
CA TYR A 153 -3.31 6.84 12.36
C TYR A 153 -3.42 5.92 11.14
N PHE A 154 -4.61 5.41 10.86
CA PHE A 154 -4.85 4.60 9.68
C PHE A 154 -4.57 5.39 8.39
N HIS A 155 -5.13 6.60 8.26
CA HIS A 155 -4.87 7.44 7.08
C HIS A 155 -3.39 7.84 6.93
N ILE A 156 -2.67 8.11 8.03
CA ILE A 156 -1.23 8.38 7.99
C ILE A 156 -0.48 7.17 7.44
N TRP A 157 -0.73 5.97 7.97
CA TRP A 157 -0.01 4.78 7.52
C TRP A 157 -0.33 4.40 6.07
N VAL A 158 -1.56 4.63 5.62
CA VAL A 158 -1.91 4.45 4.20
C VAL A 158 -1.21 5.49 3.30
N LEU A 159 -1.04 6.72 3.76
CA LEU A 159 -0.24 7.72 3.02
C LEU A 159 1.25 7.41 3.02
N CYS A 160 1.78 6.90 4.14
CA CYS A 160 3.15 6.42 4.21
C CYS A 160 3.37 5.27 3.22
N TYR A 161 2.43 4.33 3.15
CA TYR A 161 2.45 3.24 2.18
C TYR A 161 2.52 3.78 0.73
N ALA A 162 1.57 4.62 0.32
CA ALA A 162 1.56 5.17 -1.04
C ALA A 162 2.81 6.03 -1.36
N THR A 163 3.33 6.76 -0.38
CA THR A 163 4.56 7.56 -0.55
C THR A 163 5.79 6.68 -0.71
N LEU A 164 5.90 5.61 0.08
CA LEU A 164 7.00 4.65 0.00
C LEU A 164 6.95 3.85 -1.30
N GLU A 165 5.75 3.50 -1.78
CA GLU A 165 5.56 2.92 -3.12
C GLU A 165 6.08 3.87 -4.19
N TYR A 166 5.65 5.14 -4.21
CA TYR A 166 6.20 6.10 -5.19
C TYR A 166 7.71 6.29 -5.07
N ALA A 167 8.26 6.32 -3.85
CA ALA A 167 9.69 6.44 -3.64
C ALA A 167 10.45 5.20 -4.14
N LEU A 168 9.91 4.00 -3.90
CA LEU A 168 10.45 2.73 -4.38
C LEU A 168 10.50 2.72 -5.92
N TRP A 169 9.37 2.99 -6.57
CA TRP A 169 9.28 3.06 -8.03
C TRP A 169 10.20 4.14 -8.64
N THR A 170 10.20 5.36 -8.08
CA THR A 170 11.11 6.44 -8.53
C THR A 170 12.56 6.03 -8.39
N SER A 171 12.95 5.45 -7.25
CA SER A 171 14.32 5.01 -7.02
C SER A 171 14.74 3.89 -7.97
N GLY A 172 13.82 2.99 -8.33
CA GLY A 172 14.06 1.93 -9.32
C GLY A 172 14.35 2.49 -10.72
N CYS A 173 13.73 3.61 -11.10
CA CYS A 173 14.02 4.26 -12.40
C CYS A 173 15.43 4.88 -12.47
N PHE A 174 15.96 5.41 -11.37
CA PHE A 174 17.23 6.16 -11.35
C PHE A 174 18.44 5.34 -10.87
N TRP A 175 18.23 4.35 -10.00
CA TRP A 175 19.29 3.50 -9.44
C TRP A 175 18.98 2.01 -9.68
N PRO A 176 19.05 1.55 -10.93
CA PRO A 176 18.93 0.13 -11.23
C PRO A 176 20.14 -0.61 -10.65
N GLY A 177 19.96 -1.28 -9.50
CA GLY A 177 21.00 -2.10 -8.89
C GLY A 177 20.75 -2.50 -7.43
N ASP A 178 21.13 -3.73 -7.11
CA ASP A 178 20.90 -4.42 -5.83
C ASP A 178 21.86 -4.03 -4.69
N SER A 179 22.47 -2.86 -4.78
CA SER A 179 23.45 -2.44 -3.78
C SER A 179 22.77 -1.93 -2.50
N ILE A 180 23.39 -2.15 -1.34
CA ILE A 180 22.96 -1.53 -0.07
C ILE A 180 23.04 0.00 -0.11
N PHE A 181 23.81 0.54 -1.05
CA PHE A 181 23.90 1.97 -1.30
C PHE A 181 22.78 2.49 -2.22
N SER A 182 21.96 1.59 -2.81
CA SER A 182 20.82 1.99 -3.61
C SER A 182 19.66 2.45 -2.71
N PRO A 183 19.08 3.64 -2.95
CA PRO A 183 17.89 4.09 -2.24
C PRO A 183 16.72 3.10 -2.31
N TYR A 184 16.63 2.32 -3.40
CA TYR A 184 15.61 1.29 -3.62
C TYR A 184 15.52 0.30 -2.46
N CYS A 185 16.67 -0.25 -2.04
CA CYS A 185 16.73 -1.22 -0.95
C CYS A 185 16.17 -0.66 0.36
N TRP A 186 16.41 0.63 0.64
CA TRP A 186 15.94 1.27 1.87
C TRP A 186 14.45 1.57 1.83
N PHE A 187 13.93 2.03 0.69
CA PHE A 187 12.49 2.22 0.53
C PHE A 187 11.73 0.89 0.62
N ASP A 188 12.30 -0.20 0.12
CA ASP A 188 11.73 -1.53 0.21
C ASP A 188 11.63 -2.03 1.67
N LEU A 189 12.68 -1.81 2.47
CA LEU A 189 12.68 -2.11 3.90
C LEU A 189 11.70 -1.24 4.69
N LEU A 190 11.63 0.05 4.36
CA LEU A 190 10.66 0.98 4.98
C LEU A 190 9.23 0.60 4.63
N LEU A 191 8.98 0.13 3.40
CA LEU A 191 7.68 -0.37 2.95
C LEU A 191 7.27 -1.59 3.76
N ALA A 192 8.18 -2.53 4.02
CA ALA A 192 7.93 -3.66 4.93
C ALA A 192 7.54 -3.18 6.34
N GLY A 193 8.25 -2.19 6.88
CA GLY A 193 7.90 -1.58 8.18
C GLY A 193 6.52 -0.91 8.17
N CYS A 194 6.16 -0.25 7.08
CA CYS A 194 4.85 0.37 6.88
C CYS A 194 3.73 -0.67 6.82
N LEU A 195 3.96 -1.78 6.10
CA LEU A 195 3.04 -2.91 6.02
C LEU A 195 2.80 -3.53 7.39
N LEU A 196 3.82 -3.68 8.23
CA LEU A 196 3.64 -4.12 9.63
C LEU A 196 2.77 -3.17 10.44
N ALA A 197 2.97 -1.86 10.28
CA ALA A 197 2.27 -0.84 11.08
C ALA A 197 0.80 -0.64 10.68
N LEU A 198 0.41 -1.01 9.46
CA LEU A 198 -0.99 -0.98 9.01
C LEU A 198 -1.90 -1.90 9.84
N LEU A 199 -1.39 -3.02 10.36
CA LEU A 199 -2.17 -3.97 11.16
C LEU A 199 -2.62 -3.36 12.52
N PRO A 200 -1.75 -2.82 13.37
CA PRO A 200 -2.18 -2.14 14.59
C PRO A 200 -2.92 -0.83 14.29
N ALA A 201 -2.61 -0.12 13.20
CA ALA A 201 -3.34 1.08 12.80
C ALA A 201 -4.81 0.77 12.45
N THR A 202 -5.05 -0.28 11.67
CA THR A 202 -6.40 -0.77 11.37
C THR A 202 -7.09 -1.26 12.63
N GLY A 203 -6.37 -1.93 13.53
CA GLY A 203 -6.93 -2.36 14.82
C GLY A 203 -7.48 -1.18 15.66
N LYS A 204 -6.80 -0.03 15.65
CA LYS A 204 -7.27 1.19 16.32
C LYS A 204 -8.49 1.80 15.63
N ALA A 205 -8.54 1.76 14.30
CA ALA A 205 -9.65 2.25 13.50
C ALA A 205 -10.94 1.41 13.67
N VAL A 206 -10.80 0.09 13.88
CA VAL A 206 -11.93 -0.84 14.04
C VAL A 206 -12.47 -0.91 15.48
N GLN A 207 -11.75 -0.36 16.45
CA GLN A 207 -12.23 -0.25 17.85
C GLN A 207 -13.17 0.94 18.07
N GLU A 208 -13.40 1.75 17.03
CA GLU A 208 -14.53 2.67 16.93
C GLU A 208 -15.84 1.92 16.69
#